data_AF-A0A3B8RTY5-F1
#
_entry.id   AF-A0A3B8RTY5-F1
#
_cell.length_a   1.000
_cell.length_b   1.000
_cell.length_c   1.000
_cell.angle_alpha   90.00
_cell.angle_beta   90.00
_cell.angle_gamma   90.00
#
_symmetry.space_group_name_H-M   'P 1'
#
loop_
_entity.id
_entity.type
_entity.pdbx_description
1 polymer ?
#
loop_
_entity_poly.entity_id
_entity_poly.type
_entity_poly.pdbx_seq_one_letter_code
_entity_poly.pdbx_strand_id
1 'polypeptide(L)' 'MFANFGTTEILIILFVILLLFGGKKIPELAKGFGKGIRQFKNEIKDVKEELDIREDIKK' A
#
# COMPACT_ATOMS: atom_id res chain seq x y z
N MET A 1 17.99 -13.77 22.85
CA MET A 1 16.85 -14.71 22.69
C MET A 1 15.75 -14.21 21.72
N PHE A 2 15.81 -12.99 21.16
CA PHE A 2 14.83 -12.49 20.18
C PHE A 2 15.41 -12.20 18.78
N ALA A 3 16.73 -12.34 18.59
CA ALA A 3 17.41 -12.09 17.31
C ALA A 3 17.36 -13.28 16.32
N ASN A 4 16.60 -14.32 16.66
CA ASN A 4 16.41 -15.51 15.83
C ASN A 4 14.97 -15.62 15.32
N PHE A 5 14.27 -14.51 15.06
CA PHE A 5 13.19 -14.54 14.07
C PHE A 5 13.87 -14.69 12.70
N GLY A 6 14.33 -15.91 12.44
CA GLY A 6 15.00 -16.26 11.21
C GLY A 6 14.01 -16.22 10.06
N THR A 7 14.55 -16.29 8.85
CA THR A 7 13.77 -16.43 7.62
C THR A 7 12.75 -17.57 7.72
N THR A 8 13.06 -18.62 8.50
CA THR A 8 12.19 -19.77 8.74
C THR A 8 10.91 -19.41 9.50
N GLU A 9 10.98 -18.70 10.62
CA GLU A 9 9.80 -18.28 11.38
C GLU A 9 8.88 -17.38 10.54
N ILE A 10 9.47 -16.44 9.78
CA ILE A 10 8.73 -15.57 8.87
C ILE A 10 8.02 -16.39 7.78
N LEU A 11 8.70 -17.40 7.21
CA LEU A 11 8.10 -18.30 6.22
C LEU A 11 6.93 -19.11 6.80
N ILE A 12 7.05 -19.60 8.04
CA ILE A 12 5.98 -20.34 8.71
C ILE A 12 4.76 -19.43 8.95
N ILE A 13 4.96 -18.22 9.45
CA ILE A 13 3.87 -17.25 9.66
C ILE A 13 3.19 -16.94 8.33
N LEU A 14 3.99 -16.69 7.28
CA LEU A 14 3.47 -16.42 5.95
C LEU A 14 2.67 -17.61 5.40
N PHE A 15 3.13 -18.84 5.65
CA PHE A 15 2.43 -20.06 5.25
C PHE A 15 1.10 -20.22 5.97
N VAL A 16 1.03 -19.96 7.29
CA VAL A 16 -0.22 -19.99 8.06
C VAL A 16 -1.20 -18.94 7.53
N ILE A 17 -0.75 -17.70 7.30
CA ILE A 17 -1.57 -16.65 6.68
C ILE A 17 -2.08 -17.10 5.30
N LEU A 18 -1.23 -17.73 4.50
CA LEU A 18 -1.59 -18.24 3.18
C LEU A 18 -2.65 -19.34 3.25
N LEU A 19 -2.62 -20.21 4.28
CA LEU A 19 -3.64 -21.24 4.49
C LEU A 19 -4.97 -20.63 4.95
N LEU A 20 -4.95 -19.64 5.84
CA LEU A 20 -6.16 -19.00 6.36
C LEU A 20 -6.87 -18.14 5.31
N PHE A 21 -6.11 -17.33 4.58
CA PHE A 21 -6.66 -16.40 3.60
C PHE A 21 -6.67 -16.98 2.18
N GLY A 22 -5.86 -18.00 1.89
CA GLY A 22 -5.64 -18.53 0.55
C GLY A 22 -4.63 -17.69 -0.24
N GLY A 23 -3.78 -18.35 -1.04
CA GLY A 23 -2.74 -17.66 -1.82
C GLY A 23 -3.22 -16.68 -2.89
N LYS A 24 -4.52 -16.69 -3.22
CA LYS A 24 -5.13 -15.76 -4.16
C LYS A 24 -5.56 -14.43 -3.51
N LYS A 25 -5.89 -14.43 -2.20
CA LYS A 25 -6.41 -13.23 -1.53
C LYS A 25 -5.35 -12.18 -1.25
N ILE A 26 -4.11 -12.58 -0.94
CA ILE A 26 -3.00 -11.64 -0.71
C ILE A 26 -2.72 -10.79 -1.97
N PRO A 27 -2.53 -11.36 -3.17
CA PRO A 27 -2.37 -10.57 -4.41
C PRO A 27 -3.60 -9.74 -4.78
N GLU A 28 -4.80 -10.26 -4.52
CA GLU A 28 -6.06 -9.57 -4.80
C GLU A 28 -6.22 -8.31 -3.94
N LEU A 29 -5.96 -8.44 -2.63
CA LEU A 29 -5.94 -7.32 -1.70
C LEU A 29 -4.85 -6.31 -2.06
N ALA A 30 -3.63 -6.77 -2.38
CA ALA A 30 -2.54 -5.89 -2.80
C ALA A 30 -2.88 -5.11 -4.08
N LYS A 31 -3.53 -5.74 -5.06
CA LYS A 31 -4.01 -5.08 -6.28
C LYS A 31 -5.10 -4.05 -5.99
N GLY A 32 -6.06 -4.37 -5.13
CA GLY A 32 -7.11 -3.43 -4.71
C GLY A 32 -6.54 -2.23 -3.96
N PHE A 33 -5.68 -2.48 -2.98
CA PHE A 33 -5.03 -1.45 -2.17
C PHE A 33 -4.11 -0.56 -3.02
N GLY A 34 -3.34 -1.14 -3.94
CA GLY A 34 -2.46 -0.41 -4.84
C GLY A 34 -3.22 0.51 -5.80
N LYS A 35 -4.39 0.08 -6.29
CA LYS A 35 -5.28 0.94 -7.08
C LYS A 35 -5.84 2.11 -6.24
N GLY A 36 -6.29 1.84 -5.01
CA GLY A 36 -6.79 2.85 -4.09
C GLY A 36 -5.75 3.91 -3.74
N ILE A 37 -4.53 3.50 -3.36
CA ILE A 37 -3.42 4.42 -3.09
C ILE A 37 -3.09 5.25 -4.33
N ARG A 38 -3.09 4.64 -5.52
CA ARG A 38 -2.78 5.36 -6.77
C ARG A 38 -3.83 6.43 -7.09
N GLN A 39 -5.11 6.11 -6.95
CA GLN A 39 -6.19 7.10 -7.12
C GLN A 39 -6.07 8.24 -6.10
N PHE A 40 -5.91 7.90 -4.82
CA PHE A 40 -5.75 8.88 -3.76
C PHE A 40 -4.56 9.83 -4.01
N LYS A 41 -3.41 9.28 -4.45
CA LYS A 41 -2.24 10.09 -4.79
C LYS A 41 -2.48 11.01 -5.99
N ASN A 42 -3.21 10.54 -6.99
CA ASN A 42 -3.52 11.35 -8.17
C ASN A 42 -4.45 12.51 -7.81
N GLU A 43 -5.52 12.25 -7.06
CA GLU A 43 -6.46 13.29 -6.61
C GLU A 43 -5.76 14.36 -5.76
N ILE A 44 -4.87 13.96 -4.85
CA ILE A 44 -4.06 14.91 -4.08
C ILE A 44 -3.14 15.75 -4.98
N LYS A 45 -2.59 15.16 -6.04
CA LYS A 45 -1.71 15.87 -6.97
C LYS A 45 -2.48 16.93 -7.75
N ASP A 46 -3.66 16.59 -8.24
CA ASP A 46 -4.52 17.51 -9.00
C ASP A 46 -4.97 18.68 -8.12
N VAL A 47 -5.37 18.40 -6.86
CA VAL A 47 -5.70 19.45 -5.88
C VAL A 47 -4.50 20.34 -5.59
N LYS A 48 -3.30 19.76 -5.45
CA LYS A 48 -2.08 20.55 -5.20
C LYS A 48 -1.73 21.45 -6.38
N GLU A 49 -1.87 20.98 -7.61
CA GLU A 49 -1.66 21.79 -8.82
C GLU A 49 -2.69 22.92 -8.93
N GLU A 50 -3.96 22.69 -8.59
CA GLU A 50 -4.97 23.76 -8.58
C GLU A 50 -4.67 24.84 -7.52
N LEU A 51 -4.16 24.45 -6.35
CA LEU A 51 -3.76 25.38 -5.30
C LEU A 51 -2.55 26.23 -5.71
N ASP A 52 -1.55 25.63 -6.35
CA ASP A 52 -0.33 26.31 -6.82
C ASP A 52 -0.68 27.39 -7.87
N ILE A 53 -1.52 27.05 -8.85
CA ILE A 53 -2.00 27.99 -9.88
C ILE A 53 -2.78 29.16 -9.25
N ARG A 54 -3.56 28.91 -8.19
CA ARG A 54 -4.32 29.97 -7.49
C ARG A 54 -3.41 30.92 -6.71
N GLU A 55 -2.28 30.45 -6.18
CA GLU A 55 -1.30 31.31 -5.51
C GLU A 55 -0.58 32.24 -6.51
N ASP A 56 -0.27 31.74 -7.71
CA ASP A 56 0.38 32.53 -8.77
C ASP A 56 -0.52 33.64 -9.33
N ILE A 57 -1.84 33.44 -9.42
CA ILE A 57 -2.80 34.47 -9.89
C ILE A 57 -3.00 35.59 -8.86
N LYS A 58 -2.74 35.32 -7.57
CA LYS A 58 -3.03 36.25 -6.47
C LYS A 58 -1.86 37.18 -6.12
N LYS A 59 -0.72 37.02 -6.80
CA LYS A 59 0.54 37.74 -6.57
C LYS A 59 0.75 38.83 -7.62
#